data_AF-A0A381XJZ3-F1
#
_entry.id   AF-A0A381XJZ3-F1
#
_cell.length_a   1.000
_cell.length_b   1.000
_cell.length_c   1.000
_cell.angle_alpha   90.00
_cell.angle_beta   90.00
_cell.angle_gamma   90.00
#
_symmetry.space_group_name_H-M   'P 1'
#
loop_
_entity.id
_entity.type
_entity.pdbx_description
1 polymer ?
#
loop_
_entity_poly.entity_id
_entity_poly.type
_entity_poly.pdbx_seq_one_letter_code
_entity_poly.pdbx_strand_id
1 'polypeptide(L)'
;MTLAYEKDLGQVLKTFRVSWYRSPIDNPTLTQLCESNDLKGAIQALGHFGLFVALGTLAVVFYYQQQWWLFVLALWLQGLVGSNFGHAVHELLHGTV
;
A
#
# COMPACT_ATOMS: atom_id res chain seq x y z
N MET A 1 -23.38 46.06 5.06
CA MET A 1 -22.42 45.68 4.01
C MET A 1 -22.14 44.18 4.16
N THR A 2 -23.12 43.33 3.86
CA THR A 2 -23.09 41.87 4.15
C THR A 2 -24.03 41.09 3.22
N LEU A 3 -24.35 41.59 2.02
CA LEU A 3 -25.36 40.99 1.14
C LEU A 3 -24.82 40.46 -0.20
N ALA A 4 -23.50 40.35 -0.36
CA ALA A 4 -22.90 39.88 -1.62
C ALA A 4 -22.05 38.59 -1.48
N TYR A 5 -21.90 38.05 -0.27
CA TYR A 5 -20.90 37.01 -0.01
C TYR A 5 -21.47 35.58 0.06
N GLU A 6 -22.78 35.41 0.26
CA GLU A 6 -23.43 34.12 0.02
C GLU A 6 -23.75 33.95 -1.47
N LYS A 7 -22.70 33.82 -2.29
CA LYS A 7 -22.90 33.07 -3.53
C LYS A 7 -23.29 31.66 -3.11
N ASP A 8 -24.57 31.36 -3.25
CA ASP A 8 -25.19 30.06 -3.06
C ASP A 8 -24.20 28.95 -3.45
N LEU A 9 -23.68 28.23 -2.47
CA LEU A 9 -22.75 27.11 -2.67
C LEU A 9 -23.34 26.08 -3.64
N GLY A 10 -24.67 25.99 -3.70
CA GLY A 10 -25.40 25.16 -4.67
C GLY A 10 -25.17 25.58 -6.12
N GLN A 11 -25.03 26.87 -6.42
CA GLN A 11 -24.66 27.33 -7.77
C GLN A 11 -23.19 27.06 -8.08
N VAL A 12 -22.29 27.26 -7.11
CA VAL A 12 -20.85 26.99 -7.31
C VAL A 12 -20.62 25.51 -7.60
N LEU A 13 -21.27 24.59 -6.89
CA LEU A 13 -21.17 23.15 -7.17
C LEU A 13 -21.70 22.75 -8.56
N LYS A 14 -22.72 23.46 -9.07
CA LYS A 14 -23.30 23.18 -10.40
C LYS A 14 -22.45 23.74 -11.53
N THR A 15 -21.76 24.86 -11.32
CA THR A 15 -21.03 25.58 -12.37
C THR A 15 -19.52 25.34 -12.33
N PHE A 16 -18.96 25.03 -11.15
CA PHE A 16 -17.53 24.80 -11.00
C PHE A 16 -17.16 23.37 -11.42
N ARG A 17 -16.66 23.25 -12.64
CA ARG A 17 -15.97 22.03 -13.08
C ARG A 17 -14.50 22.14 -12.69
N VAL A 18 -14.06 21.27 -11.79
CA VAL A 18 -12.64 21.13 -11.46
C VAL A 18 -11.90 20.70 -12.73
N SER A 19 -10.99 21.55 -13.20
CA SER A 19 -10.05 21.20 -14.27
C SER A 19 -8.94 20.35 -13.66
N TRP A 20 -9.17 19.04 -13.59
CA TRP A 20 -8.18 18.09 -13.10
C TRP A 20 -7.00 18.06 -14.07
N TYR A 21 -5.81 18.42 -13.58
CA TYR A 21 -4.58 18.19 -14.31
C TYR A 21 -4.43 16.69 -14.58
N ARG A 22 -4.26 16.32 -15.84
CA ARG A 22 -3.92 14.96 -16.25
C ARG A 22 -2.43 14.90 -16.51
N SER A 23 -1.74 13.92 -15.91
CA SER A 23 -0.33 13.67 -16.19
C SER A 23 -0.15 13.47 -17.70
N PRO A 24 0.88 14.06 -18.33
CA PRO A 24 1.15 13.91 -19.76
C PRO A 24 1.76 12.53 -20.00
N ILE A 25 0.90 11.52 -20.06
CA ILE A 25 1.23 10.14 -20.38
C ILE A 25 0.37 9.70 -21.55
N ASP A 26 0.96 8.97 -22.49
CA ASP A 26 0.23 8.43 -23.61
C ASP A 26 -0.69 7.27 -23.16
N ASN A 27 -1.85 7.14 -23.82
CA ASN A 27 -2.82 6.10 -23.51
C ASN A 27 -2.25 4.67 -23.51
N PRO A 28 -1.39 4.25 -24.47
CA PRO A 28 -0.85 2.88 -24.43
C PRO A 28 0.04 2.65 -23.21
N THR A 29 0.90 3.59 -22.83
CA THR A 29 1.71 3.47 -21.61
C THR A 29 0.82 3.41 -20.36
N LEU A 30 -0.22 4.25 -20.27
CA LEU A 30 -1.15 4.21 -19.14
C LEU A 30 -1.89 2.86 -19.06
N THR A 31 -2.31 2.31 -20.21
CA THR A 31 -2.96 1.01 -20.28
C THR A 31 -2.03 -0.11 -19.81
N GLN A 32 -0.77 -0.09 -20.25
CA GLN A 32 0.23 -1.08 -19.85
C GLN A 32 0.54 -1.02 -18.35
N LEU A 33 0.55 0.18 -17.75
CA LEU A 33 0.78 0.35 -16.31
C LEU A 33 -0.40 -0.12 -15.46
N CYS A 34 -1.62 -0.08 -16.02
CA CYS A 34 -2.83 -0.57 -15.36
C CYS A 34 -3.12 -2.06 -15.64
N GLU A 35 -2.27 -2.74 -16.42
CA GLU A 35 -2.44 -4.16 -16.71
C GLU A 35 -2.09 -5.01 -15.48
N SER A 36 -3.10 -5.73 -14.97
CA SER A 36 -2.95 -6.69 -13.88
C SER A 36 -2.11 -7.90 -14.31
N ASN A 37 -1.32 -8.44 -13.40
CA ASN A 37 -0.42 -9.56 -13.61
C ASN A 37 -0.36 -10.46 -12.36
N ASP A 38 -1.11 -11.55 -12.41
CA ASP A 38 -1.21 -12.55 -11.34
C ASP A 38 0.16 -13.07 -10.85
N LEU A 39 1.17 -13.15 -11.72
CA LEU A 39 2.51 -13.59 -11.32
C LEU A 39 3.19 -12.57 -10.40
N LYS A 40 3.04 -11.28 -10.69
CA LYS A 40 3.54 -10.21 -9.80
C LYS A 40 2.80 -10.25 -8.46
N GLY A 41 1.49 -10.46 -8.49
CA GLY A 41 0.67 -10.66 -7.30
C GLY A 41 1.14 -11.85 -6.46
N ALA A 42 1.41 -12.99 -7.10
CA ALA A 42 1.92 -14.18 -6.43
C ALA A 42 3.30 -13.96 -5.80
N ILE A 43 4.23 -13.30 -6.52
CA ILE A 43 5.57 -12.97 -5.99
C ILE A 43 5.45 -12.04 -4.78
N GLN A 44 4.57 -11.04 -4.84
CA GLN A 44 4.33 -10.12 -3.72
C GLN A 44 3.75 -10.86 -2.50
N ALA A 45 2.71 -11.68 -2.70
CA ALA A 45 2.07 -12.42 -1.63
C ALA A 45 3.01 -13.42 -0.96
N LEU A 46 3.66 -14.26 -1.76
CA LEU A 46 4.58 -15.29 -1.29
C LEU A 46 5.87 -14.68 -0.73
N GLY A 47 6.37 -13.60 -1.33
CA GLY A 47 7.53 -12.87 -0.84
C GLY A 47 7.28 -12.26 0.54
N HIS A 48 6.16 -11.59 0.73
CA HIS A 48 5.80 -10.99 2.02
C HIS A 48 5.57 -12.07 3.10
N PHE A 49 4.83 -13.12 2.76
CA PHE A 49 4.60 -14.25 3.66
C PHE A 49 5.90 -14.98 4.01
N GLY A 50 6.74 -15.27 3.02
CA GLY A 50 8.03 -15.92 3.21
C GLY A 50 8.97 -15.09 4.10
N LEU A 51 9.00 -13.77 3.92
CA LEU A 51 9.79 -12.87 4.75
C LEU A 51 9.32 -12.84 6.20
N PHE A 52 8.01 -12.85 6.43
CA PHE A 52 7.43 -12.96 7.77
C PHE A 52 7.81 -14.28 8.47
N VAL A 53 7.67 -15.41 7.76
CA VAL A 53 8.03 -16.74 8.29
C VAL A 53 9.54 -16.84 8.54
N ALA A 54 10.38 -16.29 7.67
CA ALA A 54 11.83 -16.27 7.82
C ALA A 54 12.26 -15.50 9.08
N LEU A 55 11.69 -14.32 9.32
CA LEU A 55 11.99 -13.52 10.51
C LEU A 55 11.52 -14.21 11.80
N GLY A 56 10.34 -14.85 11.79
CA GLY A 56 9.89 -15.66 12.91
C GLY A 56 10.80 -16.85 13.18
N THR A 57 11.29 -17.51 12.14
CA THR A 57 12.26 -18.62 12.26
C THR A 57 13.59 -18.13 12.84
N LEU A 58 14.09 -16.97 12.39
CA LEU A 58 15.29 -16.35 12.94
C LEU A 58 15.12 -15.98 14.42
N ALA A 59 13.95 -15.47 14.83
CA ALA A 59 13.67 -15.20 16.23
C ALA A 59 13.79 -16.47 17.09
N VAL A 60 13.17 -17.58 16.65
CA VAL A 60 13.30 -18.89 17.34
C VAL A 60 14.77 -19.33 17.42
N VAL A 61 15.52 -19.21 16.33
CA VAL A 61 16.95 -19.57 16.28
C VAL A 61 17.80 -18.72 17.24
N PHE A 62 17.57 -17.41 17.30
CA PHE A 62 18.31 -16.51 18.21
C PHE A 62 17.94 -16.73 19.67
N TYR A 63 16.69 -17.09 19.96
CA TYR A 63 16.26 -17.48 21.30
C TYR A 63 17.04 -18.70 21.79
N TYR A 64 17.13 -19.77 20.99
CA TYR A 64 17.89 -20.97 21.37
C TYR A 64 19.39 -20.71 21.52
N GLN A 65 19.96 -19.80 20.73
CA GLN A 65 21.36 -19.40 20.83
C GLN A 65 21.65 -18.39 21.95
N GLN A 66 20.66 -18.02 22.77
CA GLN A 66 20.78 -17.01 23.83
C GLN A 66 21.25 -15.63 23.30
N GLN A 67 21.05 -15.35 22.01
CA GLN A 67 21.41 -14.09 21.37
C GLN A 67 20.26 -13.08 21.55
N TRP A 68 20.06 -12.63 22.77
CA TRP A 68 18.89 -11.84 23.17
C TRP A 68 18.70 -10.55 22.36
N TRP A 69 19.78 -9.86 22.00
CA TRP A 69 19.69 -8.65 21.16
C TRP A 69 19.19 -8.95 19.74
N LEU A 70 19.71 -10.01 19.13
CA LEU A 70 19.27 -10.44 17.79
C LEU A 70 17.84 -11.00 17.83
N PHE A 71 17.46 -11.67 18.91
CA PHE A 71 16.10 -12.13 19.14
C PHE A 71 15.10 -10.96 19.17
N VAL A 72 15.38 -9.94 19.99
CA VAL A 72 14.51 -8.75 20.09
C VAL A 72 14.44 -8.03 18.75
N LEU A 73 15.56 -7.88 18.05
CA LEU A 73 15.60 -7.28 16.72
C LEU A 73 14.75 -8.07 15.71
N ALA A 74 14.87 -9.41 15.71
CA ALA A 74 14.11 -10.27 14.82
C ALA A 74 12.60 -10.18 15.10
N LEU A 75 12.18 -10.15 16.37
CA LEU A 75 10.78 -9.94 16.75
C LEU A 75 10.26 -8.57 16.31
N TRP A 76 11.06 -7.52 16.49
CA TRP A 76 10.68 -6.18 16.07
C TRP A 76 10.50 -6.10 14.55
N LEU A 77 11.43 -6.67 13.78
CA LEU A 77 11.32 -6.77 12.31
C LEU A 77 10.13 -7.63 11.89
N GLN A 78 9.89 -8.77 12.55
CA GLN A 78 8.74 -9.62 12.27
C GLN A 78 7.42 -8.86 12.50
N GLY A 79 7.34 -8.07 13.58
CA GLY A 79 6.18 -7.22 13.87
C GLY A 79 6.01 -6.10 12.84
N LEU A 80 7.09 -5.47 12.40
CA LEU A 80 7.08 -4.46 11.34
C LEU A 80 6.48 -5.03 10.04
N VAL A 81 6.93 -6.22 9.64
CA VAL A 81 6.40 -6.91 8.45
C VAL A 81 4.97 -7.36 8.67
N GLY A 82 4.69 -7.97 9.83
CA GLY A 82 3.36 -8.41 10.27
C GLY A 82 2.30 -7.30 10.20
N SER A 83 2.65 -6.08 10.60
CA SER A 83 1.74 -4.93 10.55
C SER A 83 1.34 -4.50 9.13
N ASN A 84 2.12 -4.87 8.12
CA ASN A 84 1.89 -4.50 6.72
C ASN A 84 1.08 -5.53 5.92
N PHE A 85 0.68 -6.66 6.52
CA PHE A 85 -0.20 -7.63 5.86
C PHE A 85 -1.52 -7.01 5.42
N GLY A 86 -2.07 -6.07 6.20
CA GLY A 86 -3.29 -5.35 5.82
C GLY A 86 -3.15 -4.63 4.49
N HIS A 87 -2.05 -3.90 4.29
CA HIS A 87 -1.78 -3.19 3.03
C HIS A 87 -1.47 -4.15 1.88
N ALA A 88 -0.68 -5.20 2.13
CA ALA A 88 -0.33 -6.18 1.11
C ALA A 88 -1.56 -6.94 0.57
N VAL A 89 -2.52 -7.26 1.45
CA VAL A 89 -3.78 -7.93 1.08
C VAL A 89 -4.76 -6.95 0.44
N HIS A 90 -4.80 -5.69 0.90
CA HIS A 90 -5.68 -4.67 0.33
C HIS A 90 -5.43 -4.48 -1.17
N GLU A 91 -4.17 -4.44 -1.61
CA GLU A 91 -3.81 -4.34 -3.03
C GLU A 91 -4.21 -5.59 -3.83
N LEU A 92 -4.01 -6.79 -3.28
CA LEU A 92 -4.39 -8.04 -3.96
C LEU A 92 -5.93 -8.16 -4.13
N LEU A 93 -6.70 -7.63 -3.18
CA LEU A 93 -8.17 -7.67 -3.22
C LEU A 93 -8.77 -6.69 -4.23
N HIS A 94 -8.06 -5.63 -4.62
CA HIS A 94 -8.53 -4.69 -5.64
C HIS A 94 -8.25 -5.15 -7.07
N GLY A 95 -7.61 -6.31 -7.26
CA GLY A 95 -7.22 -6.80 -8.58
C GLY A 95 -6.18 -5.92 -9.28
N THR A 96 -5.41 -5.14 -8.51
CA THR A 96 -4.44 -4.15 -9.00
C THR A 96 -3.03 -4.69 -9.18
N VAL A 97 -2.82 -6.01 -9.04
CA VAL A 97 -1.49 -6.63 -9.17
C VAL A 97 -1.44 -7.61 -10.32
#